data_AF-A0A1B6JVF0-F1
#
_entry.id   AF-A0A1B6JVF0-F1
#
_cell.length_a   1.000
_cell.length_b   1.000
_cell.length_c   1.000
_cell.angle_alpha   90.00
_cell.angle_beta   90.00
_cell.angle_gamma   90.00
#
_symmetry.space_group_name_H-M   'P 1'
#
loop_
_entity.id
_entity.type
_entity.pdbx_description
1 polymer ?
#
loop_
_entity_poly.entity_id
_entity_poly.type
_entity_poly.pdbx_seq_one_letter_code
_entity_poly.pdbx_strand_id
1 'polypeptide(L)'
;QNKLGLKMCNKLSDKHVFYKNRKMNVKVAAQTISSSVADALQYLNIKEHPQFSDSDCLATVEFLRIVDNLFDFMNSRDPFGRGYKGPMKLENKANDDLMLKKADNYLSKLKIG
;
A
#
# COMPACT_ATOMS: atom_id res chain seq x y z
N GLN A 1 -18.46 -3.52 -4.10
CA GLN A 1 -18.44 -2.17 -3.50
C GLN A 1 -19.42 -1.20 -4.18
N ASN A 2 -19.19 -0.77 -5.43
CA ASN A 2 -19.99 0.30 -6.07
C ASN A 2 -21.51 -0.01 -6.17
N LYS A 3 -21.89 -1.28 -6.39
CA LYS A 3 -23.30 -1.70 -6.47
C LYS A 3 -24.05 -1.60 -5.14
N LEU A 4 -23.35 -1.78 -4.01
CA LEU A 4 -23.96 -1.87 -2.68
C LEU A 4 -23.80 -0.58 -1.85
N GLY A 5 -23.08 0.42 -2.37
CA GLY A 5 -22.72 1.63 -1.60
C GLY A 5 -21.73 1.41 -0.46
N LEU A 6 -21.42 0.15 -0.11
CA LEU A 6 -20.51 -0.24 0.97
C LEU A 6 -19.09 -0.50 0.45
N LYS A 7 -18.08 -0.02 1.18
CA LYS A 7 -16.66 -0.20 0.85
C LYS A 7 -15.96 -1.16 1.82
N MET A 8 -14.94 -1.86 1.33
CA MET A 8 -14.05 -2.72 2.13
C MET A 8 -12.98 -1.88 2.85
N CYS A 9 -13.40 -0.87 3.61
CA CYS A 9 -12.54 0.06 4.37
C CYS A 9 -11.44 0.81 3.58
N ASN A 10 -11.38 0.67 2.26
CA ASN A 10 -10.46 1.40 1.39
C ASN A 10 -11.12 2.63 0.75
N LYS A 11 -10.29 3.53 0.22
CA LYS A 11 -10.73 4.80 -0.38
C LYS A 11 -10.97 4.71 -1.89
N LEU A 12 -10.83 3.54 -2.50
CA LEU A 12 -10.93 3.36 -3.95
C LEU A 12 -12.29 3.79 -4.50
N SER A 13 -12.26 4.28 -5.71
CA SER A 13 -13.41 4.73 -6.52
C SER A 13 -12.92 4.96 -7.93
N ASP A 14 -13.83 5.26 -8.85
CA ASP A 14 -13.55 5.38 -10.29
C ASP A 14 -12.42 6.37 -10.62
N LYS A 15 -12.26 7.45 -9.83
CA LYS A 15 -11.14 8.40 -9.97
C LYS A 15 -9.73 7.80 -9.82
N HIS A 16 -9.60 6.64 -9.15
CA HIS A 16 -8.34 5.94 -8.96
C HIS A 16 -8.01 5.03 -10.14
N VAL A 17 -9.04 4.47 -10.78
CA VAL A 17 -8.92 3.64 -11.99
C VAL A 17 -8.75 4.54 -13.21
N PHE A 18 -9.61 5.54 -13.35
CA PHE A 18 -9.59 6.53 -14.44
C PHE A 18 -8.77 7.76 -14.06
N TYR A 19 -7.52 7.55 -13.64
CA TYR A 19 -6.65 8.59 -13.07
C TYR A 19 -6.03 9.54 -14.12
N LYS A 20 -6.22 9.32 -15.42
CA LYS A 20 -5.52 10.05 -16.52
C LYS A 20 -5.59 11.58 -16.37
N ASN A 21 -6.76 12.12 -16.03
CA ASN A 21 -6.98 13.56 -15.82
C ASN A 21 -6.48 14.06 -14.45
N ARG A 22 -5.98 13.17 -13.59
CA ARG A 22 -5.48 13.43 -12.24
C ARG A 22 -4.10 12.81 -12.01
N LYS A 23 -3.33 12.56 -13.08
CA LYS A 23 -2.03 11.86 -13.03
C LYS A 23 -1.00 12.50 -12.08
N MET A 24 -1.07 13.82 -11.87
CA MET A 24 -0.19 14.55 -10.95
C MET A 24 -0.71 14.59 -9.51
N ASN A 25 -1.88 14.00 -9.24
CA ASN A 25 -2.49 14.04 -7.92
C ASN A 25 -1.94 12.91 -7.04
N VAL A 26 -0.90 13.23 -6.27
CA VAL A 26 -0.24 12.29 -5.34
C VAL A 26 -1.24 11.68 -4.35
N LYS A 27 -2.29 12.41 -3.94
CA LYS A 27 -3.32 11.88 -3.05
C LYS A 27 -4.11 10.73 -3.69
N VAL A 28 -4.35 10.76 -4.99
CA VAL A 28 -4.99 9.63 -5.71
C VAL A 28 -4.04 8.44 -5.72
N ALA A 29 -2.76 8.65 -6.05
CA ALA A 29 -1.77 7.58 -6.06
C ALA A 29 -1.60 6.92 -4.67
N ALA A 30 -1.43 7.72 -3.61
CA ALA A 30 -1.28 7.22 -2.24
C ALA A 30 -2.54 6.49 -1.73
N GLN A 31 -3.74 6.86 -2.19
CA GLN A 31 -4.97 6.13 -1.85
C GLN A 31 -5.05 4.78 -2.58
N THR A 32 -4.55 4.72 -3.83
CA THR A 32 -4.48 3.49 -4.62
C THR A 32 -3.47 2.51 -4.04
N ILE A 33 -2.28 3.01 -3.66
CA ILE A 33 -1.17 2.23 -3.12
C ILE A 33 -1.18 2.33 -1.59
N SER A 34 -2.17 1.73 -0.94
CA SER A 34 -2.31 1.80 0.53
C SER A 34 -2.54 0.45 1.19
N SER A 35 -2.18 0.34 2.47
CA SER A 35 -2.42 -0.87 3.27
C SER A 35 -3.89 -1.28 3.31
N SER A 36 -4.83 -0.32 3.31
CA SER A 36 -6.27 -0.62 3.28
C SER A 36 -6.70 -1.35 2.00
N VAL A 37 -6.03 -1.09 0.87
CA VAL A 37 -6.26 -1.81 -0.39
C VAL A 37 -5.63 -3.19 -0.32
N ALA A 38 -4.42 -3.30 0.23
CA ALA A 38 -3.74 -4.57 0.45
C ALA A 38 -4.58 -5.51 1.35
N ASP A 39 -5.15 -5.00 2.43
CA ASP A 39 -5.99 -5.79 3.34
C ASP A 39 -7.28 -6.27 2.66
N ALA A 40 -7.90 -5.42 1.84
CA ALA A 40 -9.08 -5.81 1.06
C ALA A 40 -8.76 -6.91 0.03
N LEU A 41 -7.63 -6.80 -0.68
CA LEU A 41 -7.17 -7.82 -1.62
C LEU A 41 -6.82 -9.13 -0.92
N GLN A 42 -6.06 -9.06 0.18
CA GLN A 42 -5.69 -10.23 0.98
C GLN A 42 -6.94 -10.94 1.53
N TYR A 43 -7.94 -10.19 2.00
CA TYR A 43 -9.20 -10.76 2.45
C TYR A 43 -9.93 -11.51 1.31
N LEU A 44 -10.03 -10.91 0.12
CA LEU A 44 -10.67 -11.54 -1.03
C LEU A 44 -9.93 -12.80 -1.49
N ASN A 45 -8.60 -12.80 -1.42
CA ASN A 45 -7.77 -13.97 -1.71
C ASN A 45 -8.02 -15.10 -0.70
N ILE A 46 -8.03 -14.80 0.61
CA ILE A 46 -8.33 -15.76 1.69
C ILE A 46 -9.74 -16.34 1.54
N LYS A 47 -10.69 -15.55 1.01
CA LYS A 47 -12.06 -16.00 0.71
C LYS A 47 -12.20 -16.68 -0.64
N GLU A 48 -11.08 -16.96 -1.32
CA GLU A 48 -11.03 -17.66 -2.61
C GLU A 48 -11.96 -17.02 -3.65
N HIS A 49 -12.09 -15.68 -3.61
CA HIS A 49 -12.91 -15.00 -4.59
C HIS A 49 -12.33 -15.25 -6.00
N PRO A 50 -13.12 -15.68 -7.00
CA PRO A 50 -12.60 -16.19 -8.28
C PRO A 50 -11.66 -15.23 -9.04
N GLN A 51 -11.79 -13.93 -8.80
CA GLN A 51 -10.96 -12.88 -9.43
C GLN A 51 -9.71 -12.50 -8.64
N PHE A 52 -9.54 -13.01 -7.42
CA PHE A 52 -8.48 -12.59 -6.48
C PHE A 52 -7.82 -13.78 -5.77
N SER A 53 -8.11 -15.01 -6.16
CA SER A 53 -7.57 -16.23 -5.53
C SER A 53 -6.19 -16.64 -6.05
N ASP A 54 -5.65 -15.93 -7.04
CA ASP A 54 -4.36 -16.25 -7.64
C ASP A 54 -3.15 -15.74 -6.83
N SER A 55 -1.96 -16.20 -7.23
CA SER A 55 -0.69 -15.76 -6.65
C SER A 55 -0.37 -14.30 -6.95
N ASP A 56 -0.88 -13.77 -8.06
CA ASP A 56 -0.60 -12.41 -8.53
C ASP A 56 -1.27 -11.37 -7.62
N CYS A 57 -2.45 -11.71 -7.08
CA CYS A 57 -3.10 -10.95 -6.03
C CYS A 57 -2.21 -10.85 -4.78
N LEU A 58 -1.60 -11.95 -4.34
CA LEU A 58 -0.68 -11.95 -3.19
C LEU A 58 0.60 -11.16 -3.46
N ALA A 59 1.17 -11.27 -4.66
CA ALA A 59 2.30 -10.45 -5.08
C ALA A 59 1.96 -8.96 -5.06
N THR A 60 0.75 -8.60 -5.51
CA THR A 60 0.24 -7.22 -5.45
C THR A 60 0.06 -6.74 -4.01
N VAL A 61 -0.48 -7.59 -3.11
CA VAL A 61 -0.59 -7.28 -1.67
C VAL A 61 0.77 -6.97 -1.07
N GLU A 62 1.80 -7.76 -1.38
CA GLU A 62 3.16 -7.51 -0.90
C GLU A 62 3.71 -6.18 -1.43
N PHE A 63 3.58 -5.93 -2.74
CA PHE A 63 4.00 -4.67 -3.35
C PHE A 63 3.35 -3.47 -2.65
N LEU A 64 2.02 -3.49 -2.47
CA LEU A 64 1.28 -2.41 -1.85
C LEU A 64 1.78 -2.13 -0.42
N ARG A 65 2.01 -3.16 0.39
CA ARG A 65 2.50 -3.01 1.77
C ARG A 65 3.91 -2.44 1.82
N ILE A 66 4.80 -2.88 0.95
CA ILE A 66 6.18 -2.38 0.90
C ILE A 66 6.19 -0.90 0.53
N VAL A 67 5.46 -0.52 -0.53
CA VAL A 67 5.45 0.86 -1.03
C VAL A 67 4.71 1.80 -0.07
N ASP A 68 3.59 1.38 0.54
CA ASP A 68 2.86 2.20 1.53
C ASP A 68 3.72 2.46 2.77
N ASN A 69 4.38 1.43 3.31
CA ASN A 69 5.29 1.59 4.45
C ASN A 69 6.47 2.51 4.12
N LEU A 70 7.06 2.36 2.94
CA LEU A 70 8.15 3.22 2.49
C LEU A 70 7.67 4.67 2.32
N PHE A 71 6.49 4.87 1.74
CA PHE A 71 5.88 6.19 1.57
C PHE A 71 5.60 6.86 2.91
N ASP A 72 5.02 6.12 3.87
CA ASP A 72 4.75 6.60 5.22
C ASP A 72 6.05 6.97 5.96
N PHE A 73 7.08 6.13 5.86
CA PHE A 73 8.40 6.38 6.44
C PHE A 73 9.05 7.66 5.89
N MET A 74 9.14 7.79 4.56
CA MET A 74 9.76 8.95 3.92
C MET A 74 8.96 10.24 4.09
N ASN A 75 7.67 10.12 4.43
CA ASN A 75 6.78 11.26 4.64
C ASN A 75 6.34 11.41 6.11
N SER A 76 7.09 10.83 7.04
CA SER A 76 6.86 10.97 8.47
C SER A 76 7.06 12.42 8.92
N ARG A 77 6.01 13.03 9.50
CA ARG A 77 6.01 14.41 10.00
C ARG A 77 5.21 14.59 11.28
N ASP A 78 4.57 13.52 11.77
CA ASP A 78 3.70 13.57 12.93
C ASP A 78 4.49 13.10 14.18
N PRO A 79 4.76 13.98 15.15
CA PRO A 79 5.44 13.61 16.39
C PRO A 79 4.70 12.53 17.19
N PHE A 80 3.39 12.40 16.97
CA PHE A 80 2.52 11.39 17.59
C PHE A 80 2.11 10.28 16.60
N GLY A 81 2.74 10.27 15.42
CA GLY A 81 2.53 9.25 14.40
C GLY A 81 2.88 7.87 14.93
N ARG A 82 2.12 6.86 14.50
CA ARG A 82 2.34 5.45 14.87
C ARG A 82 3.03 4.70 13.74
N GLY A 83 3.82 3.69 14.10
CA GLY A 83 4.57 2.88 13.14
C GLY A 83 5.49 3.76 12.29
N TYR A 84 5.53 3.50 10.98
CA TYR A 84 6.38 4.23 10.03
C TYR A 84 5.98 5.71 9.82
N LYS A 85 4.81 6.15 10.30
CA LYS A 85 4.42 7.57 10.30
C LYS A 85 4.98 8.35 11.48
N GLY A 86 5.53 7.65 12.47
CA GLY A 86 6.10 8.24 13.67
C GLY A 86 7.53 8.74 13.43
N PRO A 87 8.07 9.56 14.35
CA PRO A 87 9.42 10.08 14.22
C PRO A 87 10.46 8.96 14.34
N MET A 88 11.59 9.12 13.64
CA MET A 88 12.75 8.26 13.80
C MET A 88 13.37 8.44 15.19
N LYS A 89 13.54 7.35 15.92
CA LYS A 89 14.10 7.25 17.27
C LYS A 89 15.13 6.12 17.31
N LEU A 90 15.95 6.10 18.35
CA LEU A 90 16.87 4.96 18.54
C LEU A 90 16.12 3.64 18.77
N GLU A 91 14.93 3.72 19.37
CA GLU A 91 14.07 2.58 19.70
C GLU A 91 13.49 1.87 18.47
N ASN A 92 13.11 2.63 17.42
CA ASN A 92 12.52 2.06 16.19
C ASN A 92 13.54 1.85 15.06
N LYS A 93 14.78 2.36 15.21
CA LYS A 93 15.83 2.27 14.19
C LYS A 93 16.01 0.86 13.61
N ALA A 94 16.03 -0.18 14.44
CA ALA A 94 16.23 -1.54 13.95
C ALA A 94 15.08 -2.01 13.02
N ASN A 95 13.85 -1.63 13.34
CA ASN A 95 12.67 -1.95 12.52
C ASN A 95 12.66 -1.13 11.22
N ASP A 96 13.08 0.14 11.29
CA ASP A 96 13.19 1.02 10.14
C ASP A 96 14.28 0.53 9.17
N ASP A 97 15.46 0.17 9.69
CA ASP A 97 16.56 -0.40 8.91
C ASP A 97 16.14 -1.72 8.23
N LEU A 98 15.39 -2.57 8.93
CA LEU A 98 14.86 -3.82 8.36
C LEU A 98 13.85 -3.54 7.24
N MET A 99 12.94 -2.58 7.45
CA MET A 99 11.94 -2.19 6.46
C MET A 99 12.60 -1.61 5.20
N LEU A 100 13.57 -0.71 5.36
CA LEU A 100 14.33 -0.13 4.25
C LEU A 100 15.10 -1.19 3.46
N LYS A 101 15.78 -2.13 4.14
CA LYS A 101 16.45 -3.25 3.48
C LYS A 101 15.46 -4.14 2.73
N LYS A 102 14.27 -4.40 3.28
CA LYS A 102 13.23 -5.16 2.59
C LYS A 102 12.76 -4.42 1.34
N ALA A 103 12.49 -3.13 1.45
CA ALA A 103 12.03 -2.30 0.33
C ALA A 103 13.09 -2.22 -0.78
N ASP A 104 14.34 -1.95 -0.43
CA ASP A 104 15.46 -1.89 -1.38
C ASP A 104 15.66 -3.22 -2.13
N ASN A 105 15.70 -4.34 -1.41
CA ASN A 105 15.83 -5.67 -2.01
C ASN A 105 14.67 -6.03 -2.94
N TYR A 106 13.46 -5.56 -2.64
CA TYR A 106 12.28 -5.81 -3.46
C TYR A 106 12.27 -4.92 -4.72
N LEU A 107 12.44 -3.61 -4.53
CA LEU A 107 12.36 -2.62 -5.61
C LEU A 107 13.52 -2.76 -6.61
N SER A 108 14.71 -3.12 -6.15
CA SER A 108 15.88 -3.34 -7.02
C SER A 108 15.73 -4.54 -7.96
N LYS A 109 14.83 -5.48 -7.63
CA LYS A 109 14.52 -6.66 -8.45
C LYS A 109 13.29 -6.46 -9.33
N LEU A 110 12.57 -5.35 -9.17
CA LEU A 110 11.36 -5.08 -9.93
C LEU A 110 11.74 -4.84 -11.41
N LYS A 111 11.18 -5.64 -12.32
CA LYS A 111 11.39 -5.44 -13.75
C LYS A 111 10.33 -4.49 -14.28
N ILE A 112 10.75 -3.51 -15.08
CA ILE A 112 9.83 -2.69 -15.88
C ILE A 112 9.42 -3.58 -17.07
N GLY A 113 8.12 -3.86 -17.16
CA GLY A 113 7.52 -4.60 -18.27
C GLY A 113 7.47 -3.81 -19.56
#